data_AF-A0A7S3IGV5-F1
#
_entry.id   AF-A0A7S3IGV5-F1
#
_cell.length_a   1.000
_cell.length_b   1.000
_cell.length_c   1.000
_cell.angle_alpha   90.00
_cell.angle_beta   90.00
_cell.angle_gamma   90.00
#
_symmetry.space_group_name_H-M   'P 1'
#
loop_
_entity.id
_entity.type
_entity.pdbx_description
1 polymer ?
#
loop_
_entity_poly.entity_id
_entity_poly.type
_entity_poly.pdbx_seq_one_letter_code
_entity_poly.pdbx_strand_id
1 'polypeptide(L)'
;MKELEMGEEPQNVQDFTSMWNAVWNAVITLFSTGYGDLYPRTFYGRIVAMALCFWGVLITSLLVVSVTNMLVFTQNEERAYSLLMRLHHKMKLKKLAVEVLQAAFIHRNTKKNDPTNRPLILLHFRMFRSHMISFRKTAHLIRTFDREQ
;
A
#
# COMPACT_ATOMS: atom_id res chain seq x y z
N MET A 1 -55.44 -9.68 31.73
CA MET A 1 -55.40 -10.42 30.44
C MET A 1 -55.86 -9.51 29.31
N LYS A 2 -55.04 -8.52 28.91
CA LYS A 2 -55.34 -7.66 27.74
C LYS A 2 -54.13 -6.84 27.21
N GLU A 3 -52.92 -7.40 27.21
CA GLU A 3 -51.72 -6.70 26.68
C GLU A 3 -50.77 -7.59 25.86
N LEU A 4 -51.28 -8.51 25.02
CA LEU A 4 -50.40 -9.37 24.18
C LEU A 4 -50.93 -9.61 22.76
N GLU A 5 -51.48 -8.59 22.11
CA GLU A 5 -51.73 -8.62 20.66
C GLU A 5 -51.29 -7.31 20.01
N MET A 6 -49.99 -6.98 20.15
CA MET A 6 -49.34 -6.13 19.16
C MET A 6 -48.98 -7.06 17.99
N GLY A 7 -49.92 -7.19 17.05
CA GLY A 7 -49.70 -7.94 15.82
C GLY A 7 -48.53 -7.34 15.07
N GLU A 8 -47.40 -8.05 15.04
CA GLU A 8 -46.43 -7.89 13.97
C GLU A 8 -47.15 -8.23 12.66
N GLU A 9 -47.58 -7.21 11.93
CA GLU A 9 -47.80 -7.34 10.50
C GLU A 9 -46.52 -7.98 9.94
N PRO A 10 -46.57 -9.12 9.23
CA PRO A 10 -45.38 -9.66 8.60
C PRO A 10 -44.92 -8.62 7.60
N GLN A 11 -43.90 -7.82 7.95
CA GLN A 11 -43.23 -6.97 6.99
C GLN A 11 -42.76 -7.91 5.90
N ASN A 12 -43.40 -7.83 4.73
CA ASN A 12 -42.99 -8.61 3.59
C ASN A 12 -41.59 -8.12 3.26
N VAL A 13 -40.60 -8.87 3.74
CA VAL A 13 -39.17 -8.59 3.56
C VAL A 13 -38.81 -8.52 2.08
N GLN A 14 -39.74 -8.89 1.18
CA GLN A 14 -39.61 -9.01 -0.26
C GLN A 14 -40.54 -8.06 -1.05
N ASP A 15 -40.81 -6.86 -0.54
CA ASP A 15 -41.62 -5.86 -1.24
C ASP A 15 -40.84 -5.18 -2.37
N PHE A 16 -41.01 -5.66 -3.60
CA PHE A 16 -40.53 -5.00 -4.83
C PHE A 16 -41.42 -3.84 -5.29
N THR A 17 -42.53 -3.56 -4.60
CA THR A 17 -43.49 -2.50 -4.92
C THR A 17 -42.85 -1.11 -4.80
N SER A 18 -41.90 -0.96 -3.88
CA SER A 18 -41.10 0.25 -3.71
C SER A 18 -39.93 0.28 -4.69
N MET A 19 -39.85 1.31 -5.53
CA MET A 19 -38.74 1.49 -6.49
C MET A 19 -37.36 1.44 -5.82
N TRP A 20 -37.23 1.94 -4.58
CA TRP A 20 -36.00 1.88 -3.80
C TRP A 20 -35.54 0.47 -3.44
N ASN A 21 -36.45 -0.46 -3.21
CA ASN A 21 -36.09 -1.85 -2.92
C ASN A 21 -35.57 -2.55 -4.18
N ALA A 22 -36.14 -2.22 -5.35
CA ALA A 22 -35.65 -2.70 -6.64
C ALA A 22 -34.26 -2.14 -6.98
N VAL A 23 -34.03 -0.84 -6.73
CA VAL A 23 -32.71 -0.20 -6.90
C VAL A 23 -31.68 -0.80 -5.94
N TRP A 24 -32.04 -1.00 -4.67
CA TRP A 24 -31.18 -1.67 -3.68
C TRP A 24 -30.74 -3.05 -4.18
N ASN A 25 -31.70 -3.89 -4.57
CA ASN A 25 -31.43 -5.22 -5.12
C ASN A 25 -30.54 -5.15 -6.39
N ALA A 26 -30.76 -4.18 -7.27
CA ALA A 26 -29.94 -4.00 -8.47
C ALA A 26 -28.48 -3.61 -8.12
N VAL A 27 -28.28 -2.70 -7.16
CA VAL A 27 -26.94 -2.25 -6.74
C VAL A 27 -26.16 -3.40 -6.07
N ILE A 28 -26.76 -4.14 -5.14
CA ILE A 28 -26.08 -5.26 -4.46
C ILE A 28 -25.74 -6.40 -5.43
N THR A 29 -26.55 -6.60 -6.47
CA THR A 29 -26.31 -7.58 -7.53
C THR A 29 -25.18 -7.12 -8.45
N LEU A 30 -25.17 -5.83 -8.83
CA LEU A 30 -24.13 -5.23 -9.67
C LEU A 30 -22.74 -5.31 -9.00
N PHE A 31 -22.67 -5.08 -7.68
CA PHE A 31 -21.43 -5.22 -6.90
C PHE A 31 -21.10 -6.66 -6.51
N SER A 32 -21.87 -7.65 -6.97
CA SER A 32 -21.71 -9.09 -6.62
C SER A 32 -21.76 -9.40 -5.11
N THR A 33 -22.30 -8.49 -4.29
CA THR A 33 -22.45 -8.69 -2.84
C THR A 33 -23.60 -9.65 -2.55
N GLY A 34 -24.75 -9.44 -3.18
CA GLY A 34 -25.89 -10.35 -3.15
C GLY A 34 -26.31 -10.83 -1.74
N TYR A 35 -26.72 -9.91 -0.86
CA TYR A 35 -27.17 -10.25 0.50
C TYR A 35 -28.31 -11.27 0.53
N GLY A 36 -29.15 -11.31 -0.51
CA GLY A 36 -30.23 -12.30 -0.65
C GLY A 36 -31.49 -11.97 0.17
N ASP A 37 -31.54 -10.77 0.75
CA ASP A 37 -32.71 -10.17 1.41
C ASP A 37 -33.86 -9.94 0.41
N LEU A 38 -33.53 -9.42 -0.77
CA LEU A 38 -34.44 -9.31 -1.91
C LEU A 38 -33.93 -10.15 -3.08
N TYR A 39 -34.83 -10.83 -3.79
CA TYR A 39 -34.52 -11.50 -5.05
C TYR A 39 -35.72 -11.60 -6.00
N PRO A 40 -35.50 -11.50 -7.32
CA PRO A 40 -36.58 -11.63 -8.30
C PRO A 40 -37.11 -13.07 -8.35
N ARG A 41 -38.40 -13.24 -8.03
CA ARG A 41 -39.11 -14.52 -8.18
C ARG A 41 -39.52 -14.81 -9.63
N THR A 42 -39.70 -13.77 -10.44
CA THR A 42 -40.18 -13.88 -11.82
C THR A 42 -39.09 -14.34 -12.79
N PHE A 43 -39.47 -15.05 -13.85
CA PHE A 43 -38.54 -15.51 -14.88
C PHE A 43 -37.78 -14.36 -15.55
N TYR A 44 -38.51 -13.30 -15.92
CA TYR A 44 -37.91 -12.09 -16.52
C TYR A 44 -36.97 -11.36 -15.57
N GLY A 45 -37.29 -11.27 -14.27
CA GLY A 45 -36.42 -10.64 -13.29
C GLY A 45 -35.09 -11.39 -13.10
N ARG A 46 -35.10 -12.72 -13.24
CA ARG A 46 -33.88 -13.54 -13.22
C ARG A 46 -33.00 -13.30 -14.45
N ILE A 47 -33.60 -13.14 -15.63
CA ILE A 47 -32.86 -12.79 -16.86
C ILE A 47 -32.17 -11.42 -16.70
N VAL A 48 -32.89 -10.43 -16.16
CA VAL A 48 -32.32 -9.10 -15.89
C VAL A 48 -31.19 -9.18 -14.87
N ALA A 49 -31.35 -9.97 -13.81
CA ALA A 49 -30.27 -10.18 -12.83
C ALA A 49 -29.02 -10.81 -13.45
N MET A 50 -29.19 -11.81 -14.33
CA MET A 50 -28.06 -12.39 -15.07
C MET A 50 -27.37 -11.35 -15.97
N ALA A 51 -28.14 -10.55 -16.72
CA ALA A 51 -27.59 -9.49 -17.55
C ALA A 51 -26.84 -8.43 -16.74
N LEU A 52 -27.35 -8.05 -15.57
CA LEU A 52 -26.68 -7.13 -14.64
C LEU A 52 -25.35 -7.69 -14.13
N CYS A 53 -25.28 -8.98 -13.82
CA CYS A 53 -24.02 -9.63 -13.43
C CYS A 53 -22.97 -9.56 -14.56
N PHE A 54 -23.36 -9.84 -15.81
CA PHE A 54 -22.45 -9.71 -16.95
C PHE A 54 -21.95 -8.26 -17.11
N TRP A 55 -22.84 -7.29 -16.99
CA TRP A 55 -22.47 -5.87 -17.04
C TRP A 55 -21.55 -5.45 -15.88
N GLY A 56 -21.81 -5.94 -14.67
CA GLY A 56 -20.97 -5.68 -13.50
C GLY A 56 -19.54 -6.14 -13.73
N VAL A 57 -19.36 -7.36 -14.25
CA VAL A 57 -18.02 -7.90 -14.55
C VAL A 57 -17.30 -7.06 -15.62
N LEU A 58 -18.00 -6.63 -16.66
CA LEU A 58 -17.41 -5.76 -17.69
C LEU A 58 -16.96 -4.42 -17.11
N ILE A 59 -17.78 -3.79 -16.27
CA ILE A 59 -17.45 -2.53 -15.59
C ILE A 59 -16.25 -2.71 -14.67
N THR A 60 -16.25 -3.75 -13.83
CA THR A 60 -15.13 -4.05 -12.93
C THR A 60 -13.84 -4.31 -13.70
N SER A 61 -13.90 -5.02 -14.83
CA SER A 61 -12.73 -5.27 -15.68
C SER A 61 -12.14 -3.97 -16.24
N LEU A 62 -12.97 -3.09 -16.80
CA LEU A 62 -12.53 -1.79 -17.30
C LEU A 62 -11.97 -0.90 -16.20
N LEU A 63 -12.59 -0.92 -15.02
CA LEU A 63 -12.13 -0.18 -13.84
C LEU A 63 -10.72 -0.64 -13.45
N VAL A 64 -10.49 -1.95 -13.34
CA VAL A 64 -9.17 -2.51 -13.00
C VAL A 64 -8.13 -2.08 -14.03
N VAL A 65 -8.41 -2.22 -15.33
CA VAL A 65 -7.47 -1.81 -16.39
C VAL A 65 -7.16 -0.32 -16.32
N SER A 66 -8.17 0.52 -16.11
CA SER A 66 -7.98 1.97 -15.98
C SER A 66 -7.12 2.33 -14.76
N VAL A 67 -7.38 1.70 -13.61
CA VAL A 67 -6.59 1.91 -12.39
C VAL A 67 -5.16 1.41 -12.60
N THR A 68 -4.97 0.24 -13.20
CA THR A 68 -3.64 -0.28 -13.52
C THR A 68 -2.90 0.67 -14.46
N ASN A 69 -3.53 1.18 -15.51
CA ASN A 69 -2.89 2.11 -16.43
C ASN A 69 -2.53 3.46 -15.79
N MET A 70 -3.29 3.92 -14.78
CA MET A 70 -2.91 5.11 -14.00
C MET A 70 -1.76 4.85 -13.02
N LEU A 71 -1.63 3.62 -12.49
CA LEU A 71 -0.58 3.24 -11.55
C LEU A 71 0.71 2.81 -12.25
N VAL A 72 0.62 2.32 -13.48
CA VAL A 72 1.78 1.96 -14.30
C VAL A 72 2.43 3.25 -14.79
N PHE A 73 3.68 3.47 -14.37
CA PHE A 73 4.47 4.58 -14.85
C PHE A 73 4.64 4.52 -16.36
N THR A 74 4.50 5.67 -17.02
CA THR A 74 4.84 5.78 -18.44
C THR A 74 6.33 5.54 -18.64
N GLN A 75 6.76 5.07 -19.84
CA GLN A 75 8.19 4.83 -20.12
C GLN A 75 9.08 6.05 -19.84
N ASN A 76 8.54 7.27 -20.00
CA ASN A 76 9.27 8.50 -19.72
C ASN A 76 9.46 8.71 -18.22
N GLU A 77 8.44 8.44 -17.42
CA GLU A 77 8.50 8.52 -15.95
C GLU A 77 9.39 7.43 -15.38
N GLU A 78 9.36 6.21 -15.92
CA GLU A 78 10.24 5.13 -15.49
C GLU A 78 11.72 5.49 -15.71
N ARG A 79 12.05 6.10 -16.86
CA ARG A 79 13.40 6.61 -17.12
C ARG A 79 13.78 7.71 -16.15
N ALA A 80 12.91 8.69 -15.92
CA ALA A 80 13.17 9.75 -14.94
C ALA A 80 13.36 9.18 -13.52
N TYR A 81 12.54 8.21 -13.14
CA TYR A 81 12.61 7.53 -11.84
C TYR A 81 13.93 6.76 -11.67
N SER A 82 14.37 6.00 -12.68
CA SER A 82 15.64 5.26 -12.60
C SER A 82 16.84 6.22 -12.47
N LEU A 83 16.83 7.35 -13.18
CA LEU A 83 17.84 8.39 -13.03
C LEU A 83 17.82 9.01 -11.63
N LEU A 84 16.63 9.33 -11.11
CA LEU A 84 16.47 9.89 -9.77
C LEU A 84 16.97 8.91 -8.71
N MET A 85 16.65 7.62 -8.82
CA MET A 85 17.16 6.57 -7.94
C MET A 85 18.69 6.50 -7.98
N ARG A 86 19.30 6.55 -9.18
CA ARG A 86 20.77 6.59 -9.32
C ARG A 86 21.39 7.80 -8.63
N LEU A 87 20.78 8.99 -8.76
CA LEU A 87 21.24 10.19 -8.07
C LEU A 87 21.07 10.08 -6.55
N HIS A 88 19.93 9.56 -6.09
CA HIS A 88 19.64 9.35 -4.67
C HIS A 88 20.67 8.42 -4.02
N HIS A 89 20.99 7.30 -4.67
CA HIS A 89 22.00 6.37 -4.19
C HIS A 89 23.40 7.01 -4.08
N LYS A 90 23.81 7.80 -5.09
CA LYS A 90 25.10 8.52 -5.05
C LYS A 90 25.14 9.54 -3.91
N MET A 91 24.05 10.28 -3.70
CA MET A 91 23.93 11.23 -2.59
C MET A 91 23.99 10.54 -1.22
N LYS A 92 23.30 9.40 -1.08
CA LYS A 92 23.32 8.58 0.15
C LYS A 92 24.73 8.08 0.46
N LEU A 93 25.48 7.62 -0.54
CA LEU A 93 26.86 7.18 -0.36
C LEU A 93 27.77 8.33 0.13
N LYS A 94 27.65 9.51 -0.47
CA LYS A 94 28.41 10.71 -0.05
C LYS A 94 28.09 11.10 1.39
N LYS A 95 26.80 11.10 1.77
CA LYS A 95 26.38 11.42 3.14
C LYS A 95 26.99 10.46 4.17
N LEU A 96 26.88 9.15 3.92
CA LEU A 96 27.43 8.12 4.81
C LEU A 96 28.97 8.19 4.87
N ALA A 97 29.65 8.54 3.78
CA ALA A 97 31.10 8.75 3.80
C ALA A 97 31.51 9.88 4.74
N VAL A 98 30.75 10.99 4.75
CA VAL A 98 30.97 12.10 5.67
C VAL A 98 30.74 11.69 7.12
N GLU A 99 29.68 10.93 7.42
CA GLU A 99 29.42 10.42 8.78
C GLU A 99 30.56 9.53 9.30
N VAL A 100 31.09 8.64 8.45
CA VAL A 100 32.26 7.81 8.78
C VAL A 100 33.49 8.67 9.07
N LEU A 101 33.74 9.69 8.23
CA LEU A 101 34.88 10.60 8.41
C LEU A 101 34.74 11.42 9.70
N GLN A 102 33.56 11.94 10.00
CA GLN A 102 33.28 12.68 11.23
C GLN A 102 33.45 11.78 12.45
N ALA A 103 32.91 10.56 12.44
CA ALA A 103 33.07 9.62 13.53
C ALA A 103 34.55 9.22 13.75
N ALA A 104 35.34 9.08 12.66
CA ALA A 104 36.77 8.85 12.74
C ALA A 104 37.52 10.05 13.35
N PHE A 105 37.16 11.27 12.92
CA PHE A 105 37.75 12.50 13.44
C PHE A 105 37.46 12.69 14.93
N ILE A 106 36.22 12.47 15.36
CA ILE A 106 35.81 12.54 16.77
C ILE A 106 36.60 11.53 17.60
N HIS A 107 36.69 10.27 17.16
CA HIS A 107 37.50 9.27 17.86
C HIS A 107 38.97 9.68 18.00
N ARG A 108 39.57 10.26 16.95
CA ARG A 108 40.95 10.79 16.98
C ARG A 108 41.07 11.97 17.95
N ASN A 109 40.09 12.87 17.98
CA ASN A 109 40.09 14.04 18.85
C ASN A 109 39.88 13.67 20.33
N THR A 110 38.96 12.75 20.63
CA THR A 110 38.72 12.24 21.99
C THR A 110 39.95 11.53 22.54
N LYS A 111 40.66 10.75 21.71
CA LYS A 111 41.93 10.11 22.12
C LYS A 111 43.03 11.14 22.47
N LYS A 112 43.00 12.32 21.85
CA LYS A 112 44.00 13.39 22.06
C LYS A 112 43.69 14.25 23.30
N ASN A 113 42.43 14.61 23.53
CA ASN A 113 42.05 15.51 24.63
C ASN A 113 41.79 14.79 25.97
N ASP A 114 41.20 13.58 25.94
CA ASP A 114 40.74 12.89 27.16
C ASP A 114 41.26 11.43 27.23
N PRO A 115 42.57 11.20 27.42
CA PRO A 115 43.16 9.85 27.41
C PRO A 115 42.72 8.98 28.60
N THR A 116 42.25 9.57 29.70
CA THR A 116 41.89 8.86 30.93
C THR A 116 40.53 8.17 30.85
N ASN A 117 39.59 8.69 30.04
CA ASN A 117 38.21 8.20 29.94
C ASN A 117 38.06 7.05 28.91
N ARG A 118 38.54 5.86 29.30
CA ARG A 118 38.42 4.59 28.52
C ARG A 118 37.02 4.31 27.95
N PRO A 119 35.90 4.41 28.71
CA PRO A 119 34.58 4.06 28.19
C PRO A 119 34.12 4.99 27.04
N LEU A 120 34.50 6.27 27.09
CA LEU A 120 34.17 7.26 26.07
C LEU A 120 34.87 6.96 24.73
N ILE A 121 36.15 6.59 24.79
CA ILE A 121 36.95 6.23 23.62
C ILE A 121 36.37 4.98 22.92
N LEU A 122 35.96 3.98 23.71
CA LEU A 122 35.31 2.77 23.20
C LEU A 122 33.94 3.05 22.59
N LEU A 123 33.16 3.96 23.17
CA LEU A 123 31.87 4.37 22.62
C LEU A 123 32.04 4.99 21.23
N HIS A 124 32.95 5.96 21.06
CA HIS A 124 33.21 6.55 19.76
C HIS A 124 33.74 5.54 18.74
N PHE A 125 34.55 4.57 19.17
CA PHE A 125 34.99 3.47 18.32
C PHE A 125 33.82 2.58 17.87
N ARG A 126 32.89 2.26 18.77
CA ARG A 126 31.66 1.50 18.45
C ARG A 126 30.77 2.26 17.47
N MET A 127 30.58 3.57 17.68
CA MET A 127 29.81 4.44 16.79
C MET A 127 30.45 4.50 15.40
N PHE A 128 31.77 4.68 15.33
CA PHE A 128 32.51 4.64 14.06
C PHE A 128 32.34 3.30 13.34
N ARG A 129 32.49 2.18 14.05
CA ARG A 129 32.29 0.83 13.48
C ARG A 129 30.87 0.66 12.94
N SER A 130 29.84 1.19 13.62
CA SER A 130 28.45 1.15 13.17
C SER A 130 28.24 1.91 11.85
N HIS A 131 28.75 3.15 11.77
CA HIS A 131 28.71 3.94 10.53
C HIS A 131 29.47 3.26 9.39
N MET A 132 30.64 2.68 9.67
CA MET A 132 31.43 1.94 8.67
C MET A 132 30.70 0.72 8.14
N ILE A 133 30.05 -0.07 9.00
CA ILE A 133 29.26 -1.24 8.58
C ILE A 133 28.09 -0.78 7.69
N SER A 134 27.40 0.31 8.07
CA SER A 134 26.28 0.87 7.31
C SER A 134 26.71 1.43 5.95
N PHE A 135 27.86 2.11 5.90
CA PHE A 135 28.50 2.55 4.67
C PHE A 135 28.87 1.37 3.77
N ARG A 136 29.52 0.32 4.32
CA ARG A 136 29.93 -0.86 3.56
C ARG A 136 28.73 -1.59 2.96
N LYS A 137 27.65 -1.78 3.73
CA LYS A 137 26.40 -2.38 3.24
C LYS A 137 25.81 -1.58 2.09
N THR A 138 25.75 -0.24 2.24
CA THR A 138 25.19 0.65 1.21
C THR A 138 26.06 0.68 -0.05
N ALA A 139 27.39 0.74 0.09
CA ALA A 139 28.34 0.70 -1.01
C ALA A 139 28.28 -0.64 -1.77
N HIS A 140 28.14 -1.75 -1.04
CA HIS A 140 27.98 -3.07 -1.64
C HIS A 140 26.67 -3.18 -2.43
N LEU A 141 25.56 -2.75 -1.83
CA LEU A 141 24.24 -2.72 -2.47
C LEU A 141 24.27 -1.90 -3.76
N ILE A 142 24.84 -0.69 -3.74
CA ILE A 142 24.94 0.13 -4.96
C ILE A 142 25.73 -0.57 -6.06
N ARG A 143 26.82 -1.27 -5.71
CA ARG A 143 27.64 -2.02 -6.67
C ARG A 143 26.92 -3.23 -7.26
N THR A 144 26.03 -3.89 -6.50
CA THR A 144 25.23 -5.01 -7.02
C THR A 144 24.11 -4.50 -7.93
N PHE A 145 23.45 -3.40 -7.57
CA PHE A 145 22.42 -2.76 -8.41
C PHE A 145 22.96 -2.31 -9.77
N ASP A 146 24.19 -1.77 -9.82
CA ASP A 146 24.84 -1.35 -11.07
C ASP A 146 25.27 -2.53 -11.96
N ARG A 147 25.27 -3.76 -11.43
CA ARG A 147 25.69 -4.98 -12.15
C ARG A 147 24.52 -5.77 -12.72
N GLU A 148 23.31 -5.58 -12.21
CA GLU A 148 22.09 -6.29 -12.65
C GLU A 148 21.29 -5.54 -13.72
N GLN A 149 21.67 -4.29 -14.05
CA GLN A 149 21.12 -3.54 -15.21
C GLN A 149 22.00 -3.67 -16.44
#